data_AF-A0A2G6IEU3-F1
#
_entry.id   AF-A0A2G6IEU3-F1
#
_cell.length_a   1.000
_cell.length_b   1.000
_cell.length_c   1.000
_cell.angle_alpha   90.00
_cell.angle_beta   90.00
_cell.angle_gamma   90.00
#
_symmetry.space_group_name_H-M   'P 1'
#
loop_
_entity.id
_entity.type
_entity.pdbx_description
1 polymer ?
#
loop_
_entity_poly.entity_id
_entity_poly.type
_entity_poly.pdbx_seq_one_letter_code
_entity_poly.pdbx_strand_id
1 'polypeptide(L)'
;MKSPFFDKLRAEMDRLGGYHNAHTHLDRANTLNDGFVDHGRLRVLESSHISLQQKHKLIATVHEGPAFDADSLDRRVRDTLDIMVECGTRRVDTMVDVTPDRVGTS
;
A
#
# COMPACT_ATOMS: atom_id res chain seq x y z
N MET A 1 17.28 16.51 -14.48
CA MET A 1 17.24 16.71 -15.94
C MET A 1 15.90 16.19 -16.45
N LYS A 2 15.01 17.05 -16.97
CA LYS A 2 13.75 16.60 -17.59
C LYS A 2 14.10 16.06 -18.99
N SER A 3 13.84 14.77 -19.23
CA SER A 3 14.05 14.15 -20.53
C SER A 3 12.83 14.43 -21.41
N PRO A 4 12.99 14.87 -22.68
CA PRO A 4 11.88 15.00 -23.63
C PRO A 4 11.04 13.73 -23.77
N PHE A 5 11.64 12.56 -23.47
CA PHE A 5 10.92 11.29 -23.41
C PHE A 5 9.83 11.30 -22.32
N PHE A 6 10.15 11.72 -21.09
CA PHE A 6 9.19 11.69 -19.98
C PHE A 6 8.05 12.70 -20.16
N ASP A 7 8.32 13.85 -20.79
CA ASP A 7 7.28 14.83 -21.10
C ASP A 7 6.32 14.28 -22.16
N LYS A 8 6.84 13.63 -23.22
CA LYS A 8 6.02 12.96 -24.25
C LYS A 8 5.23 11.79 -23.67
N LEU A 9 5.85 10.96 -22.84
CA LEU A 9 5.18 9.85 -22.18
C LEU A 9 4.01 10.36 -21.32
N ARG A 10 4.23 11.40 -20.52
CA ARG A 10 3.19 12.00 -19.69
C ARG A 10 2.02 12.51 -20.54
N ALA A 11 2.32 13.26 -21.61
CA ALA A 11 1.28 13.76 -22.51
C ALA A 11 0.47 12.63 -23.17
N GLU A 12 1.13 11.54 -23.59
CA GLU A 12 0.42 10.38 -24.16
C GLU A 12 -0.43 9.64 -23.13
N MET A 13 0.08 9.46 -21.90
CA MET A 13 -0.70 8.85 -20.83
C MET A 13 -1.90 9.71 -20.46
N ASP A 14 -1.74 11.03 -20.34
CA ASP A 14 -2.84 11.96 -20.11
C ASP A 14 -3.88 11.89 -21.24
N ARG A 15 -3.44 11.82 -22.50
CA ARG A 15 -4.34 11.63 -23.67
C ARG A 15 -5.12 10.32 -23.62
N LEU A 16 -4.52 9.25 -23.06
CA LEU A 16 -5.16 7.95 -22.87
C LEU A 16 -6.04 7.88 -21.60
N GLY A 17 -6.13 8.97 -20.82
CA GLY A 17 -6.93 9.04 -19.61
C GLY A 17 -6.19 8.70 -18.31
N GLY A 18 -4.85 8.73 -18.33
CA GLY A 18 -3.98 8.50 -17.19
C GLY A 18 -3.68 7.02 -16.93
N TYR A 19 -2.92 6.75 -15.86
CA TYR A 19 -2.54 5.38 -15.50
C TYR A 19 -3.69 4.63 -14.80
N HIS A 20 -3.77 3.33 -15.08
CA HIS A 20 -4.59 2.38 -14.32
C HIS A 20 -3.66 1.44 -13.55
N ASN A 21 -3.72 1.49 -12.22
CA ASN A 21 -3.05 0.52 -11.37
C ASN A 21 -4.01 -0.63 -11.05
N ALA A 22 -3.91 -1.72 -11.81
CA ALA A 22 -4.88 -2.82 -11.78
C ALA A 22 -4.69 -3.82 -10.64
N HIS A 23 -3.66 -3.66 -9.80
CA HIS A 23 -3.38 -4.60 -8.72
C HIS A 23 -2.65 -3.92 -7.55
N THR A 24 -3.39 -3.68 -6.46
CA THR A 24 -2.86 -3.05 -5.25
C THR A 24 -3.45 -3.66 -3.99
N HIS A 25 -2.78 -3.41 -2.86
CA HIS A 25 -3.27 -3.66 -1.51
C HIS A 25 -3.17 -2.36 -0.72
N LEU A 26 -4.13 -1.45 -0.93
CA LEU A 26 -4.16 -0.14 -0.26
C LEU A 26 -4.38 -0.27 1.26
N ASP A 27 -5.12 -1.28 1.68
CA ASP A 27 -5.32 -1.67 3.07
C ASP A 27 -4.00 -1.91 3.82
N ARG A 28 -2.99 -2.44 3.14
CA ARG A 28 -1.66 -2.74 3.70
C ARG A 28 -0.57 -1.74 3.30
N ALA A 29 -0.89 -0.71 2.52
CA ALA A 29 0.09 0.27 2.05
C ALA A 29 0.73 1.05 3.22
N ASN A 30 2.00 1.43 3.11
CA ASN A 30 2.72 2.22 4.12
C ASN A 30 2.76 1.61 5.54
N THR A 31 2.72 0.28 5.66
CA THR A 31 2.80 -0.44 6.93
C THR A 31 4.22 -0.91 7.28
N LEU A 32 5.21 -0.63 6.44
CA LEU A 32 6.62 -0.99 6.70
C LEU A 32 7.31 -0.06 7.71
N ASN A 33 6.71 1.08 8.03
CA ASN A 33 7.22 2.00 9.05
C ASN A 33 7.06 1.38 10.45
N ASP A 34 7.94 1.77 11.37
CA ASP A 34 7.99 1.25 12.73
C ASP A 34 6.61 1.38 13.43
N GLY A 35 6.13 0.27 14.02
CA GLY A 35 4.90 0.23 14.82
C GLY A 35 3.73 -0.57 14.22
N PHE A 36 3.74 -0.85 12.91
CA PHE A 36 2.66 -1.61 12.26
C PHE A 36 2.95 -3.10 12.12
N VAL A 37 4.19 -3.49 11.81
CA VAL A 37 4.59 -4.90 11.73
C VAL A 37 5.12 -5.38 13.07
N ASP A 38 4.68 -6.55 13.50
CA ASP A 38 5.09 -7.20 14.76
C ASP A 38 4.99 -6.26 15.98
N HIS A 39 3.98 -5.38 15.99
CA HIS A 39 3.82 -4.32 17.01
C HIS A 39 5.06 -3.45 17.22
N GLY A 40 5.86 -3.24 16.16
CA GLY A 40 7.10 -2.48 16.19
C GLY A 40 8.33 -3.24 16.71
N ARG A 41 8.22 -4.55 16.96
CA ARG A 41 9.34 -5.38 17.44
C ARG A 41 10.34 -5.74 16.33
N LEU A 42 9.94 -5.62 15.08
CA LEU A 42 10.75 -6.04 13.93
C LEU A 42 10.97 -4.88 12.97
N ARG A 43 12.25 -4.55 12.71
CA ARG A 43 12.62 -3.58 11.68
C ARG A 43 12.60 -4.27 10.32
N VAL A 44 11.47 -4.15 9.62
CA VAL A 44 11.17 -4.94 8.41
C VAL A 44 12.24 -4.80 7.33
N LEU A 45 12.78 -3.59 7.15
CA LEU A 45 13.83 -3.32 6.15
C LEU A 45 15.14 -4.06 6.45
N GLU A 46 15.49 -4.25 7.72
CA GLU A 46 16.67 -5.03 8.14
C GLU A 46 16.48 -6.53 7.89
N SER A 47 15.22 -6.98 7.76
CA SER A 47 14.82 -8.36 7.47
C SER A 47 14.40 -8.60 6.01
N SER A 48 14.73 -7.70 5.08
CA SER A 48 14.28 -7.78 3.67
C SER A 48 14.65 -9.08 2.93
N HIS A 49 15.66 -9.79 3.44
CA HIS A 49 16.16 -11.09 2.97
C HIS A 49 15.29 -12.30 3.37
N ILE A 50 14.26 -12.12 4.19
CA ILE A 50 13.36 -13.22 4.59
C ILE A 50 12.50 -13.70 3.42
N SER A 51 12.13 -14.98 3.46
CA SER A 51 11.36 -15.63 2.39
C SER A 51 9.95 -15.03 2.27
N LEU A 52 9.33 -15.21 1.10
CA LEU A 52 7.94 -14.78 0.87
C LEU A 52 6.96 -15.41 1.88
N GLN A 53 7.19 -16.65 2.30
CA GLN A 53 6.40 -17.29 3.36
C GLN A 53 6.57 -16.59 4.71
N GLN A 54 7.80 -16.17 5.06
CA GLN A 54 8.04 -15.42 6.28
C GLN A 54 7.39 -14.03 6.21
N LYS A 55 7.42 -13.36 5.05
CA LYS A 55 6.68 -12.10 4.83
C LYS A 55 5.18 -12.29 5.01
N HIS A 56 4.60 -13.37 4.47
CA HIS A 56 3.18 -13.66 4.65
C HIS A 56 2.78 -13.84 6.12
N LYS A 57 3.65 -14.40 6.97
CA LYS A 57 3.38 -14.51 8.42
C LYS A 57 3.33 -13.14 9.11
N LEU A 58 4.08 -12.16 8.62
CA LEU A 58 4.09 -10.80 9.18
C LEU A 58 2.81 -10.02 8.84
N ILE A 59 2.13 -10.36 7.75
CA ILE A 59 0.87 -9.70 7.34
C ILE A 59 -0.20 -9.84 8.43
N ALA A 60 -0.30 -11.01 9.09
CA ALA A 60 -1.23 -11.20 10.20
C ALA A 60 -0.98 -10.20 11.36
N THR A 61 0.28 -9.87 11.64
CA THR A 61 0.60 -8.90 12.71
C THR A 61 0.20 -7.47 12.36
N VAL A 62 0.14 -7.13 11.07
CA VAL A 62 -0.36 -5.82 10.60
C VAL A 62 -1.86 -5.72 10.82
N HIS A 63 -2.58 -6.80 10.51
CA HIS A 63 -4.02 -6.97 10.66
C HIS A 63 -4.45 -6.88 12.13
N GLU A 64 -3.70 -7.53 13.02
CA GLU A 64 -3.90 -7.45 14.47
C GLU A 64 -3.47 -6.11 15.09
N GLY A 65 -2.79 -5.25 14.32
CA GLY A 65 -2.17 -4.02 14.79
C GLY A 65 -3.00 -2.75 14.56
N PRO A 66 -2.44 -1.57 14.87
CA PRO A 66 -3.11 -0.27 14.68
C PRO A 66 -3.24 0.14 13.21
N ALA A 67 -2.80 -0.69 12.26
CA ALA A 67 -2.96 -0.42 10.83
C ALA A 67 -4.43 -0.47 10.41
N PHE A 68 -5.24 -1.33 11.06
CA PHE A 68 -6.65 -1.53 10.76
C PHE A 68 -7.60 -0.72 11.65
N ASP A 69 -7.07 0.12 12.54
CA ASP A 69 -7.88 1.15 13.20
C ASP A 69 -8.39 2.14 12.14
N ALA A 70 -9.68 2.50 12.21
CA ALA A 70 -10.37 3.22 11.13
C ALA A 70 -9.64 4.51 10.68
N ASP A 71 -9.21 5.35 11.63
CA ASP A 71 -8.50 6.60 11.35
C ASP A 71 -7.12 6.37 10.72
N SER A 72 -6.43 5.30 11.15
CA SER A 72 -5.12 4.92 10.65
C SER A 72 -5.22 4.41 9.22
N LEU A 73 -6.21 3.56 8.94
CA LEU A 73 -6.49 3.03 7.62
C LEU A 73 -6.88 4.16 6.65
N ASP A 74 -7.86 5.00 7.01
CA ASP A 74 -8.32 6.11 6.16
C ASP A 74 -7.18 7.05 5.80
N ARG A 75 -6.39 7.49 6.79
CA ARG A 75 -5.21 8.35 6.56
C ARG A 75 -4.22 7.69 5.60
N ARG A 76 -3.80 6.44 5.86
CA ARG A 76 -2.80 5.75 5.01
C ARG A 76 -3.27 5.58 3.57
N VAL A 77 -4.55 5.26 3.39
CA VAL A 77 -5.15 5.11 2.05
C VAL A 77 -5.17 6.45 1.33
N ARG A 78 -5.58 7.55 2.00
CA ARG A 78 -5.56 8.90 1.40
C ARG A 78 -4.16 9.34 1.00
N ASP A 79 -3.18 9.23 1.89
CA ASP A 79 -1.79 9.60 1.62
C ASP A 79 -1.25 8.83 0.40
N THR A 80 -1.61 7.55 0.29
CA THR A 80 -1.21 6.71 -0.86
C THR A 80 -1.91 7.15 -2.16
N LEU A 81 -3.20 7.48 -2.10
CA LEU A 81 -3.97 7.95 -3.25
C LEU A 81 -3.48 9.31 -3.75
N ASP A 82 -3.08 10.22 -2.87
CA ASP A 82 -2.52 11.51 -3.24
C ASP A 82 -1.25 11.33 -4.09
N ILE A 83 -0.34 10.46 -3.66
CA ILE A 83 0.86 10.08 -4.44
C ILE A 83 0.46 9.49 -5.80
N MET A 84 -0.52 8.59 -5.84
CA MET A 84 -0.99 7.99 -7.10
C MET A 84 -1.52 9.05 -8.07
N VAL A 85 -2.27 10.04 -7.57
CA VAL A 85 -2.81 11.15 -8.36
C VAL A 85 -1.69 12.03 -8.90
N GLU A 86 -0.70 12.38 -8.08
CA GLU A 86 0.51 13.12 -8.48
C GLU A 86 1.30 12.39 -9.57
N CYS A 87 1.34 11.06 -9.50
CA CYS A 87 1.95 10.22 -10.53
C CYS A 87 1.10 10.07 -11.81
N GLY A 88 -0.11 10.63 -11.86
CA GLY A 88 -0.99 10.56 -13.04
C GLY A 88 -1.92 9.35 -13.07
N THR A 89 -2.05 8.61 -11.97
CA THR A 89 -3.03 7.51 -11.86
C THR A 89 -4.44 8.09 -11.83
N ARG A 90 -5.37 7.44 -12.54
CA ARG A 90 -6.79 7.82 -12.61
C ARG A 90 -7.74 6.70 -12.22
N ARG A 91 -7.25 5.47 -12.20
CA ARG A 91 -7.97 4.30 -11.71
C ARG A 91 -7.03 3.41 -10.91
N VAL A 92 -7.51 2.92 -9.78
CA VAL A 92 -6.85 1.88 -9.00
C VAL A 92 -7.86 0.80 -8.67
N ASP A 93 -7.48 -0.45 -8.92
CA ASP A 93 -8.20 -1.60 -8.40
C ASP A 93 -7.38 -2.14 -7.21
N THR A 94 -8.02 -2.24 -6.04
CA THR A 94 -7.38 -2.73 -4.81
C THR A 94 -8.08 -3.96 -4.30
N MET A 95 -7.29 -4.89 -3.78
CA MET A 95 -7.76 -6.00 -2.99
C MET A 95 -7.75 -5.54 -1.53
N VAL A 96 -8.81 -5.88 -0.80
CA VAL A 96 -8.93 -5.62 0.64
C VAL A 96 -8.98 -6.96 1.33
N ASP A 97 -8.05 -7.20 2.23
CA ASP A 97 -8.02 -8.43 2.99
C ASP A 97 -9.16 -8.40 4.02
N VAL A 98 -10.03 -9.41 3.99
CA VAL A 98 -11.22 -9.53 4.87
C VAL A 98 -11.07 -10.66 5.89
N THR A 99 -9.84 -11.14 6.10
CA THR A 99 -9.53 -12.17 7.10
C THR A 99 -9.94 -11.66 8.49
N PRO A 100 -10.55 -12.49 9.38
CA PRO A 100 -11.16 -11.97 10.59
C PRO A 100 -10.10 -11.50 11.59
N ASP A 101 -10.01 -10.20 11.74
CA ASP A 101 -9.24 -9.49 12.76
C ASP A 101 -10.19 -8.52 13.49
N ARG A 102 -10.54 -8.88 14.73
CA ARG A 102 -11.28 -8.05 15.71
C ARG A 102 -12.79 -7.84 15.53
N VAL A 103 -13.44 -8.40 14.50
CA VAL A 103 -14.92 -8.36 14.36
C VAL A 103 -15.68 -9.39 15.23
N GLY A 104 -14.98 -10.33 15.89
CA GLY A 104 -15.58 -11.22 16.90
C GLY A 104 -16.64 -12.19 16.37
N THR A 105 -16.65 -12.49 15.07
CA THR A 105 -17.64 -13.36 14.43
C THR A 105 -17.19 -14.81 14.23
N SER A 106 -16.13 -15.23 14.94
CA SER A 106 -15.61 -16.60 14.94
C SER A 106 -15.52 -17.15 16.36
#